data_AF-R7TKU1-F1
#
_entry.id   AF-R7TKU1-F1
#
_cell.length_a   1.000
_cell.length_b   1.000
_cell.length_c   1.000
_cell.angle_alpha   90.00
_cell.angle_beta   90.00
_cell.angle_gamma   90.00
#
_symmetry.space_group_name_H-M   'P 1'
#
loop_
_entity.id
_entity.type
_entity.pdbx_description
1 polymer ?
#
loop_
_entity_poly.entity_id
_entity_poly.type
_entity_poly.pdbx_seq_one_letter_code
_entity_poly.pdbx_strand_id
1 'polypeptide(L)'
;MFSRPPVEQPLAVCCSLPGVFVGHKFILDLIKEKLNNLPSSDLYVPGVVSIRFEDRNVILGTQKMTNRWVITVNCAAARDELLRVGLYMLNKRVMLKRYDEVLQEEYKEFKKCIAEQKKLYAHLGQAVCAEETP
;
A
#
# COMPACT_ATOMS: atom_id res chain seq x y z
N MET A 1 3.45 -11.04 -5.72
CA MET A 1 4.39 -10.73 -6.83
C MET A 1 3.60 -10.06 -7.96
N PHE A 2 4.08 -8.94 -8.52
CA PHE A 2 3.36 -8.23 -9.58
C PHE A 2 3.55 -8.94 -10.93
N SER A 3 2.52 -9.62 -11.42
CA SER A 3 2.53 -10.24 -12.77
C SER A 3 2.21 -9.24 -13.89
N ARG A 4 1.54 -8.14 -13.54
CA ARG A 4 1.11 -7.06 -14.44
C ARG A 4 1.16 -5.73 -13.69
N PRO A 5 1.09 -4.58 -14.38
CA PRO A 5 0.92 -3.28 -13.73
C PRO A 5 -0.26 -3.30 -12.75
N PRO A 6 -0.14 -2.63 -11.59
CA PRO A 6 -1.23 -2.56 -10.62
C PRO A 6 -2.46 -1.88 -11.22
N VAL A 7 -3.65 -2.37 -10.85
CA VAL A 7 -4.93 -1.77 -11.26
C VAL A 7 -5.16 -0.49 -10.46
N GLU A 8 -5.55 0.57 -11.13
CA GLU A 8 -5.82 1.88 -10.53
C GLU A 8 -6.98 1.81 -9.53
N GLN A 9 -6.77 2.43 -8.38
CA GLN A 9 -7.72 2.56 -7.27
C GLN A 9 -7.70 4.01 -6.77
N PRO A 10 -8.23 4.96 -7.56
CA PRO A 10 -8.06 6.40 -7.32
C PRO A 10 -8.73 6.91 -6.04
N LEU A 11 -9.68 6.14 -5.49
CA LEU A 11 -10.38 6.42 -4.23
C LEU A 11 -9.81 5.63 -3.04
N ALA A 12 -8.69 4.92 -3.23
CA ALA A 12 -8.03 4.17 -2.18
C ALA A 12 -6.86 4.96 -1.57
N VAL A 13 -6.82 4.96 -0.25
CA VAL A 13 -5.70 5.46 0.55
C VAL A 13 -5.16 4.33 1.41
N CYS A 14 -3.91 4.48 1.84
CA CYS A 14 -3.25 3.46 2.63
C CYS A 14 -2.33 4.05 3.68
N CYS A 15 -2.06 3.25 4.71
CA CYS A 15 -1.04 3.56 5.70
C CYS A 15 -0.37 2.27 6.21
N SER A 16 0.85 2.42 6.72
CA SER A 16 1.61 1.33 7.35
C SER A 16 1.75 1.61 8.84
N LEU A 17 1.56 0.57 9.64
CA LEU A 17 1.60 0.62 11.09
C LEU A 17 2.59 -0.43 11.62
N PRO A 18 3.89 -0.10 11.71
CA PRO A 18 4.89 -1.01 12.25
C PRO A 18 4.59 -1.34 13.71
N GLY A 19 4.56 -2.64 14.04
CA GLY A 19 4.52 -3.12 15.43
C GLY A 19 3.20 -2.86 16.17
N VAL A 20 2.12 -2.50 15.45
CA VAL A 20 0.83 -2.18 16.04
C VAL A 20 -0.24 -3.06 15.41
N PHE A 21 -0.89 -3.88 16.23
CA PHE A 21 -2.07 -4.63 15.84
C PHE A 21 -3.33 -3.85 16.21
N VAL A 22 -4.09 -3.45 15.20
CA VAL A 22 -5.37 -2.76 15.37
C VAL A 22 -6.46 -3.54 14.64
N GLY A 23 -7.66 -3.59 15.22
CA GLY A 23 -8.79 -4.28 14.61
C GLY A 23 -9.43 -3.45 13.49
N HIS A 24 -10.09 -4.13 12.54
CA HIS A 24 -10.86 -3.49 11.46
C HIS A 24 -11.88 -2.47 11.99
N LYS A 25 -12.60 -2.83 13.07
CA LYS A 25 -13.59 -1.94 13.71
C LYS A 25 -12.96 -0.64 14.22
N PHE A 26 -11.81 -0.74 14.89
CA PHE A 26 -11.11 0.43 15.41
C PHE A 26 -10.72 1.40 14.30
N ILE A 27 -10.15 0.88 13.20
CA ILE A 27 -9.81 1.72 12.04
C ILE A 27 -11.07 2.31 11.40
N LEU A 28 -12.13 1.51 11.22
CA LEU A 28 -13.37 1.98 10.64
C LEU A 28 -13.98 3.14 11.44
N ASP A 29 -14.03 3.01 12.76
CA ASP A 29 -14.62 4.01 13.64
C ASP A 29 -13.81 5.31 13.60
N LEU A 30 -12.47 5.23 13.61
CA LEU A 30 -11.59 6.39 13.43
C LEU A 30 -11.80 7.11 12.10
N ILE A 31 -11.94 6.35 11.00
CA ILE A 31 -12.15 6.94 9.68
C ILE A 31 -13.51 7.63 9.62
N LYS A 32 -14.56 6.97 10.12
CA LYS A 32 -15.91 7.56 10.18
C LYS A 32 -15.92 8.87 10.96
N GLU A 33 -15.24 8.92 12.10
CA GLU A 33 -15.09 10.16 12.88
C GLU A 33 -14.48 11.30 12.06
N LYS A 34 -13.46 11.00 11.24
CA LYS A 34 -12.85 12.02 10.37
C LYS A 34 -13.77 12.46 9.23
N LEU A 35 -14.48 11.52 8.63
CA LEU A 35 -15.41 11.81 7.53
C LEU A 35 -16.67 12.53 7.99
N ASN A 36 -17.11 12.35 9.24
CA ASN A 36 -18.26 13.07 9.81
C ASN A 36 -18.05 14.59 9.86
N ASN A 37 -16.81 15.07 9.81
CA ASN A 37 -16.51 16.51 9.80
C ASN A 37 -16.66 17.13 8.40
N LEU A 38 -16.86 16.32 7.36
CA LEU A 38 -17.08 16.81 6.02
C LEU A 38 -18.56 17.16 5.81
N PRO A 39 -18.84 18.24 5.06
CA PRO A 39 -20.21 18.60 4.74
C PRO A 39 -20.88 17.49 3.91
N SER A 40 -21.96 16.94 4.43
CA SER A 40 -22.88 16.08 3.69
C SER A 40 -23.89 16.93 2.92
N SER A 41 -24.27 16.49 1.73
CA SER A 41 -25.37 17.07 0.95
C SER A 41 -26.42 16.00 0.68
N ASP A 42 -27.61 16.40 0.23
CA ASP A 42 -28.67 15.47 -0.18
C ASP A 42 -28.24 14.52 -1.30
N LEU A 43 -27.19 14.89 -2.06
CA LEU A 43 -26.69 14.12 -3.19
C LEU A 43 -25.56 13.14 -2.83
N TYR A 44 -24.81 13.42 -1.76
CA TYR A 44 -23.73 12.52 -1.34
C TYR A 44 -23.35 12.69 0.14
N VAL A 45 -23.06 11.56 0.77
CA VAL A 45 -22.52 11.48 2.14
C VAL A 45 -21.12 10.87 2.07
N PRO A 46 -20.06 11.60 2.47
CA PRO A 46 -18.71 11.05 2.56
C PRO A 46 -18.68 9.76 3.39
N GLY A 47 -18.12 8.69 2.84
CA GLY A 47 -18.19 7.39 3.48
C GLY A 47 -17.10 6.40 3.06
N VAL A 48 -16.99 5.34 3.86
CA VAL A 48 -16.08 4.22 3.62
C VAL A 48 -16.80 3.13 2.85
N VAL A 49 -16.20 2.67 1.75
CA VAL A 49 -16.69 1.56 0.92
C VAL A 49 -16.09 0.25 1.40
N SER A 50 -14.78 0.21 1.64
CA SER A 50 -14.11 -0.99 2.16
C SER A 50 -12.84 -0.65 2.94
N ILE A 51 -12.46 -1.57 3.82
CA ILE A 51 -11.19 -1.55 4.55
C ILE A 51 -10.60 -2.95 4.43
N ARG A 52 -9.32 -3.02 4.07
CA ARG A 52 -8.58 -4.28 3.99
C ARG A 52 -7.25 -4.15 4.70
N PHE A 53 -6.86 -5.22 5.39
CA PHE A 53 -5.50 -5.42 5.88
C PHE A 53 -4.72 -6.27 4.89
N GLU A 54 -3.60 -5.75 4.41
CA GLU A 54 -2.68 -6.47 3.55
C GLU A 54 -1.45 -6.87 4.36
N ASP A 55 -1.35 -8.18 4.65
CA ASP A 55 -0.13 -8.76 5.21
C ASP A 55 0.91 -8.88 4.10
N ARG A 56 1.97 -8.09 4.20
CA ARG A 56 2.99 -7.98 3.15
C ARG A 56 4.16 -8.92 3.37
N ASN A 57 4.34 -9.43 4.59
CA ASN A 57 5.39 -10.39 4.88
C ASN A 57 5.11 -11.74 4.22
N VAL A 58 3.83 -12.10 4.08
CA VAL A 58 3.39 -13.32 3.37
C VAL A 58 3.57 -13.22 1.85
N ILE A 59 3.57 -12.01 1.27
CA ILE A 59 3.52 -11.82 -0.20
C ILE A 59 4.91 -11.82 -0.87
N LEU A 60 5.99 -11.50 -0.14
CA LEU A 60 7.33 -11.26 -0.72
C LEU A 60 8.50 -11.95 0.01
N GLY A 61 8.25 -12.83 0.99
CA GLY A 61 9.28 -13.69 1.61
C GLY A 61 10.42 -12.94 2.31
N THR A 62 10.28 -11.63 2.55
CA THR A 62 11.31 -10.77 3.14
C THR A 62 10.76 -10.12 4.40
N GLN A 63 11.41 -10.37 5.56
CA GLN A 63 11.01 -9.95 6.92
C GLN A 63 10.96 -8.42 7.16
N LYS A 64 11.08 -7.59 6.12
CA LYS A 64 11.24 -6.13 6.24
C LYS A 64 10.03 -5.32 5.76
N MET A 65 8.97 -5.95 5.27
CA MET A 65 7.80 -5.19 4.80
C MET A 65 6.75 -4.99 5.89
N THR A 66 6.48 -3.74 6.20
CA THR A 66 5.38 -3.35 7.10
C THR A 66 4.03 -3.65 6.47
N ASN A 67 3.20 -4.42 7.17
CA ASN A 67 1.79 -4.61 6.85
C ASN A 67 1.08 -3.26 6.65
N ARG A 68 0.08 -3.23 5.78
CA ARG A 68 -0.61 -1.99 5.42
C ARG A 68 -2.12 -2.13 5.54
N TRP A 69 -2.75 -1.01 5.84
CA TRP A 69 -4.18 -0.84 5.70
C TRP A 69 -4.47 -0.16 4.38
N VAL A 70 -5.51 -0.64 3.69
CA VAL A 70 -6.06 -0.03 2.48
C VAL A 70 -7.50 0.31 2.75
N ILE A 71 -7.87 1.56 2.47
CA ILE A 71 -9.18 2.13 2.75
C ILE A 71 -9.70 2.71 1.44
N THR A 72 -10.83 2.20 0.98
CA THR A 72 -11.53 2.74 -0.19
C THR A 72 -12.69 3.58 0.29
N VAL A 73 -12.77 4.82 -0.16
CA VAL A 73 -13.89 5.74 0.11
C VAL A 73 -14.79 5.89 -1.12
N ASN A 74 -15.95 6.51 -0.93
CA ASN A 74 -16.92 6.67 -2.00
C ASN A 74 -16.74 7.94 -2.86
N CYS A 75 -15.89 8.89 -2.44
CA CYS A 75 -15.70 10.16 -3.15
C CYS A 75 -14.30 10.75 -2.94
N ALA A 76 -13.90 11.64 -3.85
CA ALA A 76 -12.59 12.30 -3.79
C ALA A 76 -12.45 13.22 -2.57
N ALA A 77 -13.52 13.89 -2.14
CA ALA A 77 -13.51 14.74 -0.95
C ALA A 77 -13.15 13.94 0.33
N ALA A 78 -13.76 12.77 0.51
CA ALA A 78 -13.41 11.86 1.61
C ALA A 78 -11.94 11.43 1.55
N ARG A 79 -11.44 11.12 0.35
CA ARG A 79 -10.05 10.70 0.15
C ARG A 79 -9.08 11.83 0.52
N ASP A 80 -9.33 13.02 -0.01
CA ASP A 80 -8.46 14.18 0.17
C ASP A 80 -8.45 14.65 1.62
N GLU A 81 -9.60 14.55 2.31
CA GLU A 81 -9.65 14.79 3.75
C GLU A 81 -8.79 13.79 4.52
N LEU A 82 -8.90 12.48 4.25
CA LEU A 82 -8.08 11.48 4.93
C LEU A 82 -6.58 11.70 4.68
N LEU A 83 -6.18 12.08 3.46
CA LEU A 83 -4.79 12.43 3.13
C LEU A 83 -4.32 13.66 3.92
N ARG A 84 -5.19 14.65 4.10
CA ARG A 84 -4.89 15.91 4.81
C ARG A 84 -4.81 15.72 6.32
N VAL A 85 -5.80 15.05 6.93
CA VAL A 85 -5.89 14.93 8.39
C VAL A 85 -5.08 13.77 8.95
N GLY A 86 -4.90 12.69 8.20
CA GLY A 86 -4.30 11.48 8.75
C GLY A 86 -5.23 10.77 9.74
N LEU A 87 -4.72 9.72 10.37
CA LEU A 87 -5.39 9.01 11.46
C LEU A 87 -4.58 9.13 12.74
N TYR A 88 -5.24 9.40 13.87
CA TYR A 88 -4.60 9.37 15.18
C TYR A 88 -4.78 7.98 15.78
N MET A 89 -3.67 7.26 15.97
CA MET A 89 -3.64 5.90 16.48
C MET A 89 -2.54 5.78 17.53
N LEU A 90 -2.88 5.29 18.73
CA LEU A 90 -1.93 5.09 19.84
C LEU A 90 -1.04 6.31 20.11
N ASN A 91 -1.67 7.50 20.21
CA ASN A 91 -1.00 8.80 20.39
C ASN A 91 0.00 9.19 19.29
N LYS A 92 -0.08 8.56 18.11
CA LYS A 92 0.71 8.90 16.94
C LYS A 92 -0.20 9.27 15.79
N ARG A 93 0.14 10.37 15.12
CA ARG A 93 -0.50 10.74 13.86
C ARG A 93 0.13 9.93 12.73
N VAL A 94 -0.70 9.20 12.01
CA VAL A 94 -0.30 8.36 10.88
C VAL A 94 -0.85 9.00 9.62
N MET A 95 0.06 9.48 8.77
CA MET A 95 -0.31 10.07 7.49
C MET A 95 -0.70 8.96 6.50
N LEU A 96 -1.83 9.14 5.83
CA LEU A 96 -2.20 8.27 4.72
C LEU A 96 -1.53 8.74 3.43
N LYS A 97 -1.32 7.80 2.52
CA LYS A 97 -0.85 8.04 1.15
C LYS A 97 -1.87 7.52 0.16
N ARG A 98 -1.85 8.03 -1.06
CA ARG A 98 -2.64 7.46 -2.15
C ARG A 98 -2.14 6.04 -2.42
N TYR A 99 -3.05 5.09 -2.48
CA TYR A 99 -2.68 3.69 -2.63
C TYR A 99 -1.97 3.45 -3.97
N ASP A 100 -2.46 4.09 -5.04
CA ASP A 100 -1.88 4.00 -6.37
C ASP A 100 -0.43 4.48 -6.42
N GLU A 101 -0.10 5.61 -5.77
CA GLU A 101 1.28 6.12 -5.73
C GLU A 101 2.22 5.09 -5.11
N VAL A 102 1.81 4.49 -3.99
CA VAL A 102 2.64 3.51 -3.32
C VAL A 102 2.74 2.20 -4.12
N LEU A 103 1.66 1.74 -4.76
CA LEU A 103 1.71 0.57 -5.64
C LEU A 103 2.61 0.78 -6.86
N GLN A 104 2.60 1.98 -7.43
CA GLN A 104 3.45 2.32 -8.57
C GLN A 104 4.93 2.35 -8.19
N GLU A 105 5.27 2.89 -7.01
CA GLU A 105 6.63 2.84 -6.44
C GLU A 105 7.08 1.39 -6.26
N GLU A 106 6.27 0.55 -5.61
CA GLU A 106 6.54 -0.86 -5.38
C GLU A 106 6.71 -1.64 -6.69
N TYR A 107 5.89 -1.34 -7.70
CA TYR A 107 5.99 -1.96 -9.02
C TYR A 107 7.30 -1.58 -9.73
N LYS A 108 7.74 -0.31 -9.62
CA LYS A 108 9.03 0.13 -10.18
C LYS A 108 10.19 -0.58 -9.50
N GLU A 109 10.18 -0.68 -8.17
CA GLU A 109 11.20 -1.41 -7.39
C GLU A 109 11.25 -2.88 -7.78
N PHE A 110 10.09 -3.52 -7.92
CA PHE A 110 10.00 -4.91 -8.38
C PHE A 110 10.64 -5.10 -9.76
N LYS A 111 10.34 -4.23 -10.73
CA LYS A 111 10.95 -4.31 -12.07
C LYS A 111 12.47 -4.15 -12.02
N LYS A 112 12.97 -3.24 -11.18
CA LYS A 112 14.40 -3.02 -10.99
C LYS A 112 15.08 -4.28 -10.42
N CYS A 113 14.50 -4.87 -9.37
CA CYS A 113 15.00 -6.10 -8.76
C CYS A 113 15.06 -7.26 -9.76
N ILE A 114 14.01 -7.46 -10.56
CA ILE A 114 14.01 -8.50 -11.61
C ILE A 114 15.08 -8.24 -12.68
N ALA A 115 15.29 -6.98 -13.08
CA ALA A 115 16.32 -6.64 -14.05
C ALA A 115 17.74 -6.90 -13.51
N GLU A 116 18.00 -6.57 -12.25
CA GLU A 116 19.27 -6.83 -11.57
C GLU A 116 19.51 -8.34 -11.40
N GLN A 117 18.48 -9.08 -10.98
CA GLN A 117 18.54 -10.53 -10.85
C GLN A 117 18.84 -11.20 -12.20
N LYS A 118 18.20 -10.78 -13.30
CA LYS A 118 18.51 -11.27 -14.65
C LYS A 118 19.96 -11.01 -15.05
N LYS A 119 20.49 -9.84 -14.73
CA LYS A 119 21.92 -9.52 -14.97
C LYS A 119 22.83 -10.44 -14.17
N LEU A 120 22.56 -10.65 -12.88
CA LEU A 120 23.36 -11.54 -12.04
C LEU A 120 23.36 -12.98 -12.57
N TYR A 121 22.19 -13.52 -12.91
CA TYR A 121 22.10 -14.88 -13.48
C TYR A 121 22.81 -15.00 -14.83
N ALA A 122 22.77 -13.95 -15.68
CA ALA A 122 23.53 -13.96 -16.93
C ALA A 122 25.05 -14.01 -16.69
N HIS A 123 25.57 -13.27 -15.71
CA HIS A 123 27.00 -13.30 -15.37
C HIS A 123 27.41 -14.62 -14.73
N LEU A 124 26.58 -15.18 -13.83
CA LEU A 124 26.83 -16.50 -13.23
C LEU A 124 26.77 -17.62 -14.29
N GLY A 125 25.81 -17.56 -15.22
CA GLY A 125 25.73 -18.51 -16.33
C GLY A 125 26.94 -18.41 -17.27
N GLN A 126 27.46 -17.21 -17.52
CA GLN A 126 28.68 -17.00 -18.30
C GLN A 126 29.94 -17.48 -17.55
N ALA A 127 30.00 -17.34 -16.23
CA ALA A 127 31.12 -17.83 -15.41
C ALA A 127 31.19 -19.36 -15.38
N VAL A 128 30.06 -20.05 -15.27
CA VAL A 128 30.01 -21.53 -15.32
C VAL A 128 30.44 -22.06 -16.69
N CYS A 129 30.06 -21.40 -17.78
CA CYS A 129 30.52 -21.78 -19.12
C CYS A 129 32.00 -21.44 -19.41
N ALA A 130 32.61 -20.52 -18.66
CA ALA A 130 34.02 -20.15 -18.82
C ALA A 130 34.99 -21.11 -18.10
N GLU A 131 34.51 -21.84 -17.08
CA GLU A 131 35.29 -22.85 -16.35
C GLU A 131 35.29 -24.25 -17.02
N GLU A 132 34.49 -24.47 -18.07
CA GLU A 132 34.39 -25.73 -18.81
C GLU A 132 35.18 -25.76 -20.13
N THR A 133 36.30 -25.03 -20.22
CA THR A 133 37.17 -25.09 -21.41
C THR A 133 38.51 -25.79 -21.04
N PRO A 134 38.81 -26.98 -21.60
CA PRO A 134 40.09 -27.67 -21.40
C PRO A 134 41.25 -27.03 -22.18
#